data_AF-A0A9R1JE67-F1
#
_entry.id   AF-A0A9R1JE67-F1
#
_cell.length_a   1.000
_cell.length_b   1.000
_cell.length_c   1.000
_cell.angle_alpha   90.00
_cell.angle_beta   90.00
_cell.angle_gamma   90.00
#
_symmetry.space_group_name_H-M   'P 1'
#
loop_
_entity.id
_entity.type
_entity.pdbx_description
1 polymer ?
#
loop_
_entity_poly.entity_id
_entity_poly.type
_entity_poly.pdbx_seq_one_letter_code
_entity_poly.pdbx_strand_id
1 'polypeptide(L)'
;MEIFGHVRKVDCYPNIFIAYRILFTVSVTVVSAERKFSKLELLKNYLRSTMTRERLNDLATLCMEKKLLDEIDIDPIISDFATRNVRRKF
;
A
#
# COMPACT_ATOMS: atom_id res chain seq x y z
N MET A 1 24.01 -1.26 3.93
CA MET A 1 23.83 -0.59 5.25
C MET A 1 25.15 -0.24 5.95
N GLU A 2 26.31 -0.58 5.38
CA GLU A 2 27.63 -0.35 6.02
C GLU A 2 28.05 1.13 6.01
N ILE A 3 27.58 1.90 5.02
CA ILE A 3 27.84 3.33 4.86
C ILE A 3 27.31 4.14 6.06
N PHE A 4 26.14 3.76 6.60
CA PHE A 4 25.53 4.42 7.76
C PHE A 4 26.32 4.17 9.05
N GLY A 5 26.92 2.98 9.19
CA GLY A 5 27.79 2.65 10.32
C GLY A 5 29.09 3.45 10.31
N HIS A 6 29.60 3.77 9.12
CA HIS A 6 30.80 4.57 8.95
C HIS A 6 30.54 6.07 9.21
N VAL A 7 29.41 6.61 8.73
CA VAL A 7 29.00 8.00 8.99
C VAL A 7 28.67 8.23 10.47
N ARG A 8 28.09 7.23 11.16
CA ARG A 8 27.83 7.31 12.62
C ARG A 8 29.11 7.39 13.47
N LYS A 9 30.25 6.90 12.97
CA LYS A 9 31.55 7.02 13.66
C LYS A 9 32.16 8.42 13.51
N VAL A 10 31.66 9.20 12.56
CA VAL A 10 32.10 10.57 12.27
C VAL A 10 30.96 11.51 12.67
N ASP A 11 30.76 11.69 13.99
CA ASP A 11 29.80 12.64 14.59
C ASP A 11 30.15 14.13 14.30
N CYS A 12 30.83 14.42 13.19
CA CYS A 12 31.36 15.73 12.88
C CYS A 12 30.29 16.68 12.30
N TYR A 13 29.17 16.16 11.75
CA TYR A 13 28.14 16.98 11.10
C TYR A 13 26.71 16.43 11.30
N PRO A 14 26.04 16.73 12.42
CA PRO A 14 24.70 16.22 12.73
C PRO A 14 23.64 16.63 11.69
N ASN A 15 23.75 17.83 11.13
CA ASN A 15 22.80 18.33 10.12
C ASN A 15 22.87 17.56 8.79
N ILE A 16 24.08 17.16 8.38
CA ILE A 16 24.31 16.39 7.16
C ILE A 16 23.72 14.98 7.33
N PHE A 17 23.90 14.37 8.50
CA PHE A 17 23.31 13.07 8.81
C PHE A 17 21.77 13.11 8.76
N ILE A 18 21.15 14.16 9.32
CA ILE A 18 19.69 14.36 9.26
C ILE A 18 19.23 14.52 7.80
N ALA A 19 19.93 15.33 7.00
CA ALA A 19 19.60 15.53 5.58
C ALA A 19 19.65 14.21 4.79
N TYR A 20 20.70 13.40 4.99
CA TYR A 20 20.79 12.08 4.36
C TYR A 20 19.68 11.12 4.83
N ARG A 21 19.35 11.12 6.12
CA ARG A 21 18.23 10.30 6.63
C ARG A 21 16.91 10.69 5.97
N ILE A 22 16.64 11.99 5.82
CA ILE A 22 15.43 12.46 5.15
C ILE A 22 15.45 12.05 3.68
N LEU A 23 16.55 12.29 2.97
CA LEU A 23 16.70 11.92 1.56
C LEU A 23 16.41 10.44 1.34
N PHE A 24 17.06 9.55 2.10
CA PHE A 24 16.85 8.11 1.98
C PHE A 24 15.44 7.67 2.39
N THR A 25 14.88 8.24 3.46
CA THR A 25 13.50 7.91 3.88
C THR A 25 12.50 8.31 2.81
N VAL A 26 12.64 9.51 2.24
CA VAL A 26 11.79 10.00 1.15
C VAL A 26 11.97 9.16 -0.11
N SER A 27 13.20 8.81 -0.51
CA SER A 27 13.41 7.94 -1.67
C SER A 27 12.78 6.55 -1.47
N VAL A 28 12.90 5.96 -0.28
CA VAL A 28 12.31 4.65 0.02
C VAL A 28 10.78 4.71 0.03
N THR A 29 10.18 5.77 0.58
CA THR A 29 8.72 5.93 0.56
C THR A 29 8.19 6.18 -0.84
N VAL A 30 8.88 7.00 -1.65
CA VAL A 30 8.53 7.27 -3.05
C VAL A 30 8.55 5.99 -3.87
N VAL A 31 9.62 5.19 -3.82
CA VAL A 31 9.69 3.92 -4.54
C VAL A 31 8.58 2.95 -4.12
N SER A 32 8.27 2.89 -2.82
CA SER A 32 7.15 2.07 -2.34
C SER A 32 5.80 2.59 -2.85
N ALA A 33 5.60 3.91 -2.90
CA ALA A 33 4.38 4.51 -3.41
C ALA A 33 4.23 4.28 -4.92
N GLU A 34 5.29 4.51 -5.71
CA GLU A 34 5.33 4.24 -7.16
C GLU A 34 5.01 2.77 -7.47
N ARG A 35 5.59 1.83 -6.70
CA ARG A 35 5.28 0.40 -6.84
C ARG A 35 3.80 0.10 -6.54
N LYS A 36 3.20 0.76 -5.55
CA LYS A 36 1.77 0.62 -5.22
C LYS A 36 0.89 1.24 -6.31
N PHE A 37 1.23 2.43 -6.80
CA PHE A 37 0.50 3.12 -7.86
C PHE A 37 0.59 2.38 -9.21
N SER A 38 1.74 1.82 -9.56
CA SER A 38 1.89 1.00 -10.78
C SER A 38 0.98 -0.24 -10.74
N LYS A 39 0.87 -0.90 -9.58
CA LYS A 39 -0.09 -2.00 -9.39
C LYS A 39 -1.54 -1.52 -9.50
N LEU A 40 -1.84 -0.35 -8.94
CA LEU A 40 -3.18 0.24 -9.03
C LEU A 40 -3.53 0.61 -10.48
N GLU A 41 -2.57 1.11 -11.24
CA GLU A 41 -2.74 1.42 -12.65
C GLU A 41 -2.97 0.16 -13.49
N LEU A 42 -2.25 -0.93 -13.21
CA LEU A 42 -2.51 -2.24 -13.81
C LEU A 42 -3.92 -2.72 -13.49
N LEU A 43 -4.35 -2.61 -12.23
CA LEU A 43 -5.69 -3.00 -11.80
C LEU A 43 -6.78 -2.13 -12.45
N LYS A 44 -6.56 -0.81 -12.54
CA LYS A 44 -7.42 0.14 -13.26
C LYS A 44 -7.52 -0.20 -14.74
N ASN A 45 -6.42 -0.61 -15.38
CA ASN A 45 -6.39 -0.98 -16.80
C ASN A 45 -7.01 -2.36 -17.05
N TYR A 46 -6.81 -3.32 -16.13
CA TYR A 46 -7.41 -4.66 -16.19
C TYR A 46 -8.94 -4.63 -15.99
N LEU A 47 -9.42 -3.83 -15.02
CA LEU A 47 -10.85 -3.68 -14.70
C LEU A 47 -11.53 -2.55 -15.51
N ARG A 48 -10.86 -1.98 -16.51
CA ARG A 48 -11.24 -0.71 -17.16
C ARG A 48 -12.53 -0.74 -17.97
N SER A 49 -13.28 -1.83 -18.05
CA SER A 49 -14.52 -1.83 -18.82
C SER A 49 -15.79 -1.49 -18.02
N THR A 50 -15.81 -1.36 -16.68
CA THR A 50 -17.13 -1.12 -16.01
C THR A 50 -17.17 -0.53 -14.58
N MET A 51 -16.09 -0.01 -13.99
CA MET A 51 -16.12 0.39 -12.56
C MET A 51 -16.24 1.91 -12.31
N THR A 52 -17.07 2.30 -11.34
CA THR A 52 -17.22 3.69 -10.87
C THR A 52 -16.00 4.14 -10.03
N ARG A 53 -15.70 5.45 -10.02
CA ARG A 53 -14.55 6.03 -9.28
C ARG A 53 -14.55 5.69 -7.79
N GLU A 54 -15.71 5.63 -7.16
CA GLU A 54 -15.86 5.31 -5.73
C GLU A 54 -15.35 3.90 -5.43
N ARG A 55 -15.84 2.89 -6.15
CA ARG A 55 -15.40 1.50 -5.95
C ARG A 55 -13.92 1.29 -6.27
N LEU A 56 -13.36 2.09 -7.20
CA LEU A 56 -11.92 2.07 -7.49
C LEU A 56 -11.09 2.58 -6.31
N ASN A 57 -11.54 3.65 -5.64
CA ASN A 57 -10.87 4.18 -4.45
C ASN A 57 -10.92 3.20 -3.27
N ASP A 58 -12.06 2.54 -3.07
CA ASP A 58 -12.21 1.50 -2.04
C ASP A 58 -11.26 0.33 -2.32
N LEU A 59 -11.17 -0.11 -3.58
CA LEU A 59 -10.28 -1.18 -3.99
C LEU A 59 -8.79 -0.79 -3.92
N ALA A 60 -8.46 0.47 -4.20
CA ALA A 60 -7.12 1.01 -4.00
C ALA A 60 -6.71 0.95 -2.52
N THR A 61 -7.64 1.31 -1.63
CA THR A 61 -7.45 1.25 -0.18
C THR A 61 -7.21 -0.19 0.27
N LEU A 62 -8.01 -1.14 -0.21
CA LEU A 62 -7.80 -2.58 0.03
C LEU A 62 -6.45 -3.08 -0.51
N CYS A 63 -6.01 -2.61 -1.67
CA CYS A 63 -4.71 -2.99 -2.23
C CYS A 63 -3.53 -2.43 -1.44
N MET A 64 -3.66 -1.21 -0.89
CA MET A 64 -2.66 -0.61 -0.02
C MET A 64 -2.56 -1.35 1.31
N GLU A 65 -3.71 -1.74 1.86
CA GLU A 65 -3.84 -2.48 3.12
C GLU A 65 -3.90 -4.00 2.92
N LYS A 66 -3.49 -4.51 1.75
CA LYS A 66 -3.54 -5.95 1.44
C LYS A 66 -2.81 -6.79 2.48
N LYS A 67 -1.72 -6.27 3.05
CA LYS A 67 -0.96 -6.95 4.11
C LYS A 67 -1.78 -7.14 5.39
N LEU A 68 -2.62 -6.16 5.75
CA LEU A 68 -3.55 -6.28 6.87
C LEU A 68 -4.73 -7.18 6.49
N LEU A 69 -5.19 -7.12 5.25
CA LEU A 69 -6.27 -7.97 4.75
C LEU A 69 -5.87 -9.46 4.75
N ASP A 70 -4.61 -9.78 4.45
CA ASP A 70 -4.08 -11.14 4.48
C ASP A 70 -4.02 -11.70 5.94
N GLU A 71 -4.11 -10.84 6.97
CA GLU A 71 -4.15 -11.22 8.40
C GLU A 71 -5.59 -11.35 8.92
N ILE A 72 -6.57 -10.79 8.21
CA ILE A 72 -7.99 -10.85 8.58
C ILE A 72 -8.61 -12.11 7.99
N ASP A 73 -9.37 -12.83 8.81
CA ASP A 73 -10.17 -13.97 8.35
C ASP A 73 -11.35 -13.47 7.48
N ILE A 74 -11.33 -13.83 6.20
CA ILE A 74 -12.31 -13.39 5.19
C ILE A 74 -13.55 -14.31 5.18
N ASP A 75 -13.45 -15.53 5.71
CA ASP A 75 -14.54 -16.50 5.76
C ASP A 75 -15.81 -15.99 6.48
N PRO A 76 -15.73 -15.34 7.66
CA PRO A 76 -16.91 -14.76 8.30
C PRO A 76 -17.54 -13.63 7.47
N ILE A 77 -16.73 -12.84 6.76
CA ILE A 77 -17.21 -11.73 5.92
C ILE A 77 -17.96 -12.27 4.71
N ILE A 78 -17.45 -13.35 4.09
CA ILE A 78 -18.12 -14.01 2.97
C ILE A 78 -19.44 -14.63 3.42
N SER A 79 -19.47 -15.27 4.60
CA SER A 79 -20.70 -15.87 5.12
C SER A 79 -21.77 -14.81 5.47
N ASP A 80 -21.40 -13.69 6.07
CA ASP A 80 -22.30 -12.55 6.32
C ASP A 80 -22.79 -11.92 5.00
N PHE A 81 -21.91 -11.75 4.01
CA PHE A 81 -22.31 -11.25 2.70
C PHE A 81 -23.28 -12.21 2.00
N ALA A 82 -23.01 -13.52 2.04
CA ALA A 82 -23.87 -14.54 1.46
C ALA A 82 -25.26 -14.54 2.13
N THR A 83 -25.33 -14.55 3.47
CA THR A 83 -26.61 -14.54 4.20
C THR A 83 -27.44 -13.29 3.92
N ARG A 84 -26.81 -12.12 3.74
CA ARG A 84 -27.50 -10.88 3.37
C ARG A 84 -27.97 -10.85 1.90
N ASN A 85 -27.22 -11.45 0.98
CA ASN A 85 -27.58 -11.52 -0.44
C ASN A 85 -28.52 -12.67 -0.80
N VAL A 86 -28.73 -13.67 0.07
CA VAL A 86 -29.75 -14.73 -0.10
C VAL A 86 -31.17 -14.15 -0.23
N ARG A 87 -31.42 -12.91 0.19
CA ARG A 87 -32.71 -12.21 -0.04
C ARG A 87 -32.90 -11.69 -1.48
N ARG A 88 -31.86 -11.70 -2.32
CA ARG A 88 -31.99 -11.51 -3.78
C ARG A 88 -32.04 -12.89 -4.45
N LYS A 89 -33.13 -13.63 -4.21
CA LYS A 89 -33.53 -14.68 -5.15
C LYS A 89 -34.02 -13.99 -6.43
N PHE A 90 -33.34 -14.25 -7.54
CA PHE A 90 -34.01 -14.29 -8.84
C PHE A 90 -34.76 -15.61 -8.95
#